data_AF-A0A7C9LG90-F1
#
_entry.id   AF-A0A7C9LG90-F1
#
_cell.length_a   1.000
_cell.length_b   1.000
_cell.length_c   1.000
_cell.angle_alpha   90.00
_cell.angle_beta   90.00
_cell.angle_gamma   90.00
#
_symmetry.space_group_name_H-M   'P 1'
#
loop_
_entity.id
_entity.type
_entity.pdbx_description
1 polymer ?
#
loop_
_entity_poly.entity_id
_entity_poly.type
_entity_poly.pdbx_seq_one_letter_code
_entity_poly.pdbx_strand_id
1 'polypeptide(L)'
;MFHDNNEQRLIARLRNEAGKLHPHYVGFDGAMRRFCDFMPDGLRGNTNVAMERTYKVDAALALAKVLPLDAAMNASDDDAQRVAHARCWINLLSQFESMRLKDVLNGSNGGAFLRSAARFAFGDFADGGRGMDKAVQPHGRISWPMATYFPNLWDFQQHMFLKPLVTVDFSERVGHHFHDDYKAEINAQTYESLLDLVGATRAAISSLEARDNIDIQSFIWVVGKYEDDDVKT
;
A
#
# COMPACT_ATOMS: atom_id res chain seq x y z
N MET A 1 26.73 -16.82 -10.69
CA MET A 1 27.36 -16.76 -9.36
C MET A 1 26.76 -15.56 -8.64
N PHE A 2 26.01 -15.77 -7.56
CA PHE A 2 25.44 -14.66 -6.77
C PHE A 2 26.56 -14.05 -5.94
N HIS A 3 27.21 -13.01 -6.47
CA HIS A 3 28.16 -12.21 -5.70
C HIS A 3 27.55 -10.82 -5.52
N ASP A 4 27.52 -10.36 -4.28
CA ASP A 4 27.04 -9.04 -3.91
C ASP A 4 27.75 -8.59 -2.63
N ASN A 5 28.35 -7.39 -2.66
CA ASN A 5 29.08 -6.85 -1.51
C ASN A 5 28.16 -6.35 -0.39
N ASN A 6 26.84 -6.32 -0.64
CA ASN A 6 25.84 -6.01 0.37
C ASN A 6 25.08 -7.30 0.74
N GLU A 7 25.27 -7.76 1.99
CA GLU A 7 24.66 -8.99 2.50
C GLU A 7 23.13 -8.95 2.46
N GLN A 8 22.50 -7.85 2.83
CA GLN A 8 21.04 -7.71 2.80
C GLN A 8 20.51 -7.83 1.37
N ARG A 9 21.19 -7.18 0.41
CA ARG A 9 20.85 -7.28 -1.02
C ARG A 9 21.08 -8.70 -1.56
N LEU A 10 22.14 -9.37 -1.12
CA LEU A 10 22.40 -10.77 -1.48
C LEU A 10 21.27 -11.67 -0.99
N ILE A 11 20.88 -11.54 0.28
CA ILE A 11 19.80 -12.32 0.89
C ILE A 11 18.47 -12.09 0.16
N ALA A 12 18.11 -10.83 -0.11
CA ALA A 12 16.91 -10.51 -0.87
C ALA A 12 16.92 -11.14 -2.27
N ARG A 13 18.05 -11.10 -2.98
CA ARG A 13 18.20 -11.76 -4.29
C ARG A 13 18.07 -13.27 -4.21
N LEU A 14 18.69 -13.91 -3.22
CA LEU A 14 18.58 -15.36 -3.02
C LEU A 14 17.15 -15.79 -2.71
N ARG A 15 16.44 -15.03 -1.88
CA ARG A 15 15.02 -15.25 -1.60
C ARG A 15 14.16 -15.08 -2.85
N ASN A 16 14.41 -14.06 -3.66
CA ASN A 16 13.68 -13.88 -4.93
C ASN A 16 13.90 -15.08 -5.88
N GLU A 17 15.13 -15.61 -5.96
CA GLU A 17 15.41 -16.79 -6.79
C GLU A 17 14.75 -18.05 -6.23
N ALA A 18 14.70 -18.22 -4.91
CA ALA A 18 13.95 -19.30 -4.28
C ALA A 18 12.44 -19.17 -4.53
N GLY A 19 11.90 -17.95 -4.55
CA GLY A 19 10.49 -17.68 -4.84
C GLY A 19 10.03 -18.17 -6.22
N LYS A 20 10.96 -18.33 -7.18
CA LYS A 20 10.65 -18.91 -8.51
C LYS A 20 10.25 -20.39 -8.46
N LEU A 21 10.45 -21.06 -7.32
CA LEU A 21 10.04 -22.44 -7.10
C LEU A 21 8.59 -22.57 -6.62
N HIS A 22 7.90 -21.45 -6.35
CA HIS A 22 6.53 -21.47 -5.86
C HIS A 22 5.55 -22.02 -6.93
N PRO A 23 4.55 -22.85 -6.56
CA PRO A 23 3.62 -23.46 -7.53
C PRO A 23 2.84 -22.45 -8.39
N HIS A 24 2.57 -21.26 -7.85
CA HIS A 24 1.87 -20.18 -8.52
C HIS A 24 2.80 -19.16 -9.19
N TYR A 25 4.11 -19.43 -9.25
CA TYR A 25 5.07 -18.53 -9.87
C TYR A 25 4.81 -18.40 -11.37
N VAL A 26 4.54 -17.16 -11.81
CA VAL A 26 4.39 -16.79 -13.22
C VAL A 26 5.45 -15.77 -13.66
N GLY A 27 6.17 -15.17 -12.70
CA GLY A 27 7.12 -14.09 -12.93
C GLY A 27 6.46 -12.80 -13.44
N PHE A 28 7.26 -11.75 -13.62
CA PHE A 28 6.74 -10.47 -14.10
C PHE A 28 6.20 -10.52 -15.53
N ASP A 29 6.79 -11.32 -16.43
CA ASP A 29 6.27 -11.50 -17.79
C ASP A 29 4.88 -12.15 -17.79
N GLY A 30 4.67 -13.16 -16.93
CA GLY A 30 3.37 -13.79 -16.76
C GLY A 30 2.35 -12.85 -16.13
N ALA A 31 2.76 -12.10 -15.10
CA ALA A 31 1.93 -11.06 -14.48
C ALA A 31 1.53 -9.97 -15.48
N MET A 32 2.44 -9.55 -16.35
CA MET A 32 2.18 -8.57 -17.41
C MET A 32 1.15 -9.07 -18.41
N ARG A 33 1.31 -10.30 -18.92
CA ARG A 33 0.33 -10.92 -19.84
C ARG A 33 -1.05 -10.97 -19.21
N ARG A 34 -1.14 -11.51 -17.99
CA ARG A 34 -2.38 -11.57 -17.23
C ARG A 34 -3.01 -10.19 -17.08
N PHE A 35 -2.25 -9.18 -16.70
CA PHE A 35 -2.76 -7.82 -16.58
C PHE A 35 -3.34 -7.31 -17.90
N CYS A 36 -2.64 -7.48 -19.02
CA CYS A 36 -3.11 -7.07 -20.33
C CYS A 36 -4.33 -7.87 -20.82
N ASP A 37 -4.48 -9.14 -20.45
CA ASP A 37 -5.67 -9.93 -20.77
C ASP A 37 -6.92 -9.38 -20.07
N PHE A 38 -6.80 -8.93 -18.81
CA PHE A 38 -7.89 -8.28 -18.07
C PHE A 38 -8.07 -6.80 -18.42
N MET A 39 -6.99 -6.12 -18.82
CA MET A 39 -6.91 -4.68 -19.09
C MET A 39 -6.23 -4.45 -20.45
N PRO A 40 -6.89 -4.73 -21.58
CA PRO A 40 -6.27 -4.65 -22.91
C PRO A 40 -5.79 -3.24 -23.29
N ASP A 41 -6.43 -2.21 -22.74
CA ASP A 41 -6.04 -0.80 -22.90
C ASP A 41 -5.00 -0.33 -21.86
N GLY A 42 -4.46 -1.25 -21.06
CA GLY A 42 -3.48 -1.00 -20.02
C GLY A 42 -3.98 -0.09 -18.89
N LEU A 43 -3.05 0.64 -18.26
CA LEU A 43 -3.31 1.53 -17.12
C LEU A 43 -4.00 2.85 -17.49
N ARG A 44 -4.14 3.13 -18.80
CA ARG A 44 -4.68 4.39 -19.34
C ARG A 44 -5.98 4.24 -20.09
N GLY A 45 -6.48 3.01 -20.23
CA GLY A 45 -7.79 2.77 -20.81
C GLY A 45 -8.91 3.47 -20.05
N ASN A 46 -10.04 3.71 -20.72
CA ASN A 46 -11.27 4.24 -20.14
C ASN A 46 -12.02 3.21 -19.25
N THR A 47 -11.32 2.19 -18.76
CA THR A 47 -11.87 1.10 -17.95
C THR A 47 -12.02 1.53 -16.48
N ASN A 48 -12.42 0.59 -15.61
CA ASN A 48 -12.56 0.77 -14.16
C ASN A 48 -11.35 1.44 -13.49
N VAL A 49 -10.13 1.34 -14.04
CA VAL A 49 -8.91 1.99 -13.51
C VAL A 49 -9.01 3.52 -13.52
N ALA A 50 -9.58 4.12 -14.57
CA ALA A 50 -9.75 5.57 -14.67
C ALA A 50 -10.76 6.09 -13.63
N MET A 51 -11.85 5.35 -13.43
CA MET A 51 -12.83 5.64 -12.36
C MET A 51 -12.21 5.42 -10.98
N GLU A 52 -11.39 4.37 -10.81
CA GLU A 52 -10.72 4.04 -9.56
C GLU A 52 -9.77 5.14 -9.12
N ARG A 53 -8.97 5.64 -10.06
CA ARG A 53 -8.03 6.72 -9.82
C ARG A 53 -8.73 8.01 -9.42
N THR A 54 -9.82 8.37 -10.10
CA THR A 54 -10.55 9.61 -9.85
C THR A 54 -10.94 9.72 -8.38
N TYR A 55 -11.59 8.70 -7.81
CA TYR A 55 -12.03 8.79 -6.42
C TYR A 55 -10.87 8.80 -5.41
N LYS A 56 -9.73 8.14 -5.71
CA LYS A 56 -8.53 8.18 -4.84
C LYS A 56 -7.88 9.56 -4.84
N VAL A 57 -7.76 10.16 -6.01
CA VAL A 57 -7.23 11.53 -6.15
C VAL A 57 -8.15 12.54 -5.45
N ASP A 58 -9.47 12.43 -5.65
CA ASP A 58 -10.45 13.29 -4.97
C ASP A 58 -10.35 13.18 -3.44
N ALA A 59 -10.16 11.95 -2.93
CA ALA A 59 -9.97 11.71 -1.50
C ALA A 59 -8.67 12.31 -0.96
N ALA A 60 -7.57 12.19 -1.70
CA ALA A 60 -6.30 12.81 -1.37
C ALA A 60 -6.41 14.34 -1.34
N LEU A 61 -7.06 14.94 -2.34
CA LEU A 61 -7.32 16.38 -2.38
C LEU A 61 -8.21 16.84 -1.21
N ALA A 62 -9.23 16.06 -0.85
CA ALA A 62 -10.08 16.34 0.29
C ALA A 62 -9.30 16.27 1.62
N LEU A 63 -8.40 15.30 1.76
CA LEU A 63 -7.50 15.19 2.92
C LEU A 63 -6.55 16.40 2.98
N ALA A 64 -5.84 16.70 1.89
CA ALA A 64 -4.87 17.79 1.82
C ALA A 64 -5.49 19.16 2.11
N LYS A 65 -6.76 19.37 1.73
CA LYS A 65 -7.50 20.60 2.06
C LYS A 65 -7.75 20.76 3.57
N VAL A 66 -7.95 19.66 4.28
CA VAL A 66 -8.26 19.67 5.72
C VAL A 66 -6.98 19.63 6.56
N LEU A 67 -6.05 18.76 6.17
CA LEU A 67 -4.80 18.50 6.87
C LEU A 67 -3.72 18.03 5.86
N PRO A 68 -2.94 18.96 5.28
CA PRO A 68 -1.79 18.59 4.45
C PRO A 68 -0.69 17.92 5.31
N LEU A 69 0.17 17.12 4.67
CA LEU A 69 1.17 16.30 5.34
C LEU A 69 2.08 17.10 6.29
N ASP A 70 2.59 18.25 5.86
CA ASP A 70 3.47 19.09 6.70
C ASP A 70 2.76 19.58 7.98
N ALA A 71 1.48 19.92 7.87
CA ALA A 71 0.67 20.34 9.02
C ALA A 71 0.35 19.15 9.94
N ALA A 72 0.21 17.94 9.38
CA ALA A 72 -0.10 16.74 10.13
C ALA A 72 0.96 16.38 11.19
N MET A 73 2.21 16.82 11.02
CA MET A 73 3.27 16.68 12.04
C MET A 73 2.95 17.34 13.38
N ASN A 74 2.09 18.36 13.36
CA ASN A 74 1.63 19.09 14.54
C ASN A 74 0.11 18.95 14.75
N ALA A 75 -0.52 17.92 14.18
CA ALA A 75 -1.96 17.73 14.27
C ALA A 75 -2.45 17.69 15.72
N SER A 76 -3.49 18.47 16.00
CA SER A 76 -4.28 18.45 17.22
C SER A 76 -5.43 17.43 17.13
N ASP A 77 -6.16 17.23 18.24
CA ASP A 77 -7.38 16.40 18.21
C ASP A 77 -8.51 17.07 17.43
N ASP A 78 -8.56 18.42 17.40
CA ASP A 78 -9.50 19.16 16.56
C ASP A 78 -9.21 18.91 15.07
N ASP A 79 -7.93 18.88 14.67
CA ASP A 79 -7.54 18.51 13.31
C ASP A 79 -7.98 17.08 12.97
N ALA A 80 -7.85 16.16 13.93
CA ALA A 80 -8.27 14.78 13.78
C ALA A 80 -9.78 14.65 13.58
N GLN A 81 -10.59 15.37 14.35
CA GLN A 81 -12.03 15.43 14.16
C GLN A 81 -12.39 15.99 12.77
N ARG A 82 -11.73 17.04 12.31
CA ARG A 82 -11.95 17.58 10.95
C ARG A 82 -11.65 16.53 9.88
N VAL A 83 -10.59 15.73 10.03
CA VAL A 83 -10.26 14.61 9.12
C VAL A 83 -11.29 13.48 9.22
N ALA A 84 -11.77 13.13 10.42
CA ALA A 84 -12.81 12.12 10.62
C ALA A 84 -14.11 12.41 9.85
N HIS A 85 -14.42 13.70 9.65
CA HIS A 85 -15.60 14.18 8.92
C HIS A 85 -15.31 14.64 7.48
N ALA A 86 -14.06 14.58 7.02
CA ALA A 86 -13.68 14.98 5.68
C ALA A 86 -14.21 14.00 4.61
N ARG A 87 -14.18 14.41 3.33
CA ARG A 87 -14.58 13.57 2.19
C ARG A 87 -13.44 12.66 1.69
N CYS A 88 -12.47 12.34 2.54
CA CYS A 88 -11.33 11.48 2.18
C CYS A 88 -11.60 9.98 2.37
N TRP A 89 -12.70 9.60 3.02
CA TRP A 89 -13.03 8.20 3.34
C TRP A 89 -13.56 7.44 2.12
N ILE A 90 -12.76 6.52 1.61
CA ILE A 90 -13.00 5.72 0.40
C ILE A 90 -12.88 4.22 0.69
N ASN A 91 -13.35 3.38 -0.23
CA ASN A 91 -13.46 1.93 -0.09
C ASN A 91 -12.12 1.15 -0.12
N LEU A 92 -11.01 1.81 0.21
CA LEU A 92 -9.72 1.15 0.45
C LEU A 92 -9.72 0.39 1.79
N LEU A 93 -10.29 1.02 2.82
CA LEU A 93 -10.52 0.41 4.12
C LEU A 93 -11.83 -0.38 4.10
N SER A 94 -11.88 -1.49 4.83
CA SER A 94 -13.15 -2.12 5.15
C SER A 94 -14.03 -1.17 5.98
N GLN A 95 -15.34 -1.45 6.06
CA GLN A 95 -16.25 -0.65 6.90
C GLN A 95 -15.83 -0.68 8.38
N PHE A 96 -15.36 -1.83 8.88
CA PHE A 96 -14.89 -1.97 10.26
C PHE A 96 -13.59 -1.20 10.53
N GLU A 97 -12.64 -1.22 9.60
CA GLU A 97 -11.40 -0.44 9.72
C GLU A 97 -11.68 1.06 9.64
N SER A 98 -12.57 1.47 8.73
CA SER A 98 -13.00 2.87 8.61
C SER A 98 -13.67 3.38 9.88
N MET A 99 -14.58 2.59 10.45
CA MET A 99 -15.27 2.93 11.70
C MET A 99 -14.28 3.06 12.86
N ARG A 100 -13.40 2.07 13.04
CA ARG A 100 -12.39 2.11 14.10
C ARG A 100 -11.46 3.31 13.96
N LEU A 101 -10.99 3.60 12.73
CA LEU A 101 -10.09 4.71 12.52
C LEU A 101 -10.77 6.05 12.77
N LYS A 102 -12.06 6.18 12.42
CA LYS A 102 -12.87 7.36 12.77
C LYS A 102 -13.06 7.49 14.28
N ASP A 103 -13.27 6.40 15.00
CA ASP A 103 -13.39 6.44 16.48
C ASP A 103 -12.09 6.94 17.12
N VAL A 104 -10.94 6.49 16.63
CA VAL A 104 -9.62 6.98 17.08
C VAL A 104 -9.49 8.48 16.82
N LEU A 105 -9.85 8.94 15.62
CA LEU A 105 -9.74 10.33 15.22
C LEU A 105 -10.72 11.28 15.94
N ASN A 106 -11.88 10.76 16.35
CA ASN A 106 -12.85 11.50 17.15
C ASN A 106 -12.51 11.50 18.65
N GLY A 107 -11.60 10.63 19.10
CA GLY A 107 -11.14 10.54 20.48
C GLY A 107 -9.91 11.41 20.78
N SER A 108 -9.48 11.37 22.04
CA SER A 108 -8.31 12.11 22.55
C SER A 108 -6.94 11.59 22.07
N ASN A 109 -6.93 10.59 21.19
CA ASN A 109 -5.72 10.06 20.55
C ASN A 109 -5.63 10.42 19.07
N GLY A 110 -6.62 11.15 18.53
CA GLY A 110 -6.72 11.44 17.10
C GLY A 110 -5.52 12.23 16.57
N GLY A 111 -5.13 13.31 17.27
CA GLY A 111 -3.96 14.09 16.89
C GLY A 111 -2.68 13.27 17.01
N ALA A 112 -2.56 12.43 18.04
CA ALA A 112 -1.40 11.54 18.21
C ALA A 112 -1.28 10.52 17.06
N PHE A 113 -2.40 9.96 16.60
CA PHE A 113 -2.43 9.07 15.45
C PHE A 113 -1.95 9.79 14.19
N LEU A 114 -2.49 10.97 13.87
CA LEU A 114 -2.14 11.72 12.66
C LEU A 114 -0.69 12.20 12.64
N ARG A 115 -0.15 12.65 13.78
CA ARG A 115 1.28 12.98 13.88
C ARG A 115 2.17 11.77 13.64
N SER A 116 1.75 10.59 14.12
CA SER A 116 2.50 9.35 13.93
C SER A 116 2.42 8.86 12.48
N ALA A 117 1.25 8.98 11.85
CA ALA A 117 1.07 8.73 10.42
C ALA A 117 1.91 9.69 9.56
N ALA A 118 2.01 10.96 9.94
CA ALA A 118 2.85 11.93 9.26
C ALA A 118 4.34 11.56 9.37
N ARG A 119 4.82 11.21 10.58
CA ARG A 119 6.20 10.70 10.77
C ARG A 119 6.50 9.49 9.90
N PHE A 120 5.56 8.55 9.83
CA PHE A 120 5.64 7.40 8.95
C PHE A 120 5.77 7.83 7.48
N ALA A 121 4.97 8.81 7.05
CA ALA A 121 5.05 9.35 5.70
C ALA A 121 6.37 10.11 5.40
N PHE A 122 6.99 10.70 6.41
CA PHE A 122 8.34 11.28 6.29
C PHE A 122 9.48 10.25 6.31
N GLY A 123 9.17 8.94 6.34
CA GLY A 123 10.14 7.86 6.28
C GLY A 123 10.55 7.28 7.63
N ASP A 124 10.05 7.81 8.74
CA ASP A 124 10.25 7.20 10.06
C ASP A 124 9.22 6.10 10.30
N PHE A 125 9.37 4.99 9.58
CA PHE A 125 8.41 3.88 9.60
C PHE A 125 8.33 3.20 10.97
N ALA A 126 9.46 3.14 11.67
CA ALA A 126 9.55 2.48 12.96
C ALA A 126 8.82 3.26 14.07
N ASP A 127 9.16 4.52 14.29
CA ASP A 127 8.48 5.32 15.33
C ASP A 127 7.08 5.75 14.90
N GLY A 128 6.88 6.06 13.62
CA GLY A 128 5.54 6.34 13.08
C GLY A 128 4.59 5.15 13.26
N GLY A 129 5.04 3.94 12.94
CA GLY A 129 4.26 2.71 13.10
C GLY A 129 3.91 2.43 14.56
N ARG A 130 4.89 2.52 15.47
CA ARG A 130 4.68 2.37 16.92
C ARG A 130 3.71 3.41 17.48
N GLY A 131 3.83 4.65 17.04
CA GLY A 131 2.97 5.75 17.48
C GLY A 131 1.51 5.55 17.04
N MET A 132 1.29 5.11 15.80
CA MET A 132 -0.04 4.77 15.30
C MET A 132 -0.64 3.58 16.05
N ASP A 133 0.12 2.51 16.28
CA ASP A 133 -0.35 1.36 17.05
C ASP A 133 -0.81 1.78 18.46
N LYS A 134 0.03 2.53 19.18
CA LYS A 134 -0.29 3.04 20.51
C LYS A 134 -1.57 3.89 20.53
N ALA A 135 -1.77 4.74 19.53
CA ALA A 135 -2.96 5.59 19.46
C ALA A 135 -4.26 4.79 19.19
N VAL A 136 -4.15 3.65 18.50
CA VAL A 136 -5.29 2.76 18.20
C VAL A 136 -5.64 1.83 19.35
N GLN A 137 -4.70 1.48 20.23
CA GLN A 137 -4.89 0.49 21.32
C GLN A 137 -6.22 0.59 22.09
N PRO A 138 -6.72 1.79 22.48
CA PRO A 138 -8.00 1.90 23.18
C PRO A 138 -9.22 1.44 22.36
N HIS A 139 -9.09 1.38 21.04
CA HIS A 139 -10.12 0.99 20.08
C HIS A 139 -9.85 -0.37 19.41
N GLY A 140 -8.79 -1.08 19.84
CA GLY A 140 -8.39 -2.39 19.32
C GLY A 140 -6.98 -2.40 18.74
N ARG A 141 -6.75 -3.23 17.73
CA ARG A 141 -5.45 -3.33 17.05
C ARG A 141 -5.46 -2.57 15.74
N ILE A 142 -4.33 -1.98 15.40
CA ILE A 142 -4.09 -1.42 14.08
C ILE A 142 -3.87 -2.55 13.05
N SER A 143 -4.28 -2.30 11.80
CA SER A 143 -3.99 -3.16 10.66
C SER A 143 -3.09 -2.41 9.66
N TRP A 144 -2.42 -3.15 8.77
CA TRP A 144 -1.65 -2.56 7.67
C TRP A 144 -2.46 -1.61 6.78
N PRO A 145 -3.71 -1.95 6.38
CA PRO A 145 -4.59 -1.00 5.71
C PRO A 145 -4.76 0.31 6.49
N MET A 146 -5.00 0.26 7.81
CA MET A 146 -5.14 1.46 8.63
C MET A 146 -3.83 2.27 8.70
N ALA A 147 -2.70 1.60 8.93
CA ALA A 147 -1.39 2.25 9.07
C ALA A 147 -0.92 2.95 7.78
N THR A 148 -1.28 2.38 6.61
CA THR A 148 -0.84 2.90 5.30
C THR A 148 -1.86 3.81 4.62
N TYR A 149 -3.06 3.98 5.21
CA TYR A 149 -4.14 4.75 4.60
C TYR A 149 -3.78 6.22 4.36
N PHE A 150 -3.43 6.96 5.41
CA PHE A 150 -3.08 8.38 5.26
C PHE A 150 -1.73 8.61 4.57
N PRO A 151 -0.64 7.87 4.88
CA PRO A 151 0.61 7.98 4.11
C PRO A 151 0.39 7.85 2.60
N ASN A 152 -0.39 6.85 2.18
CA ASN A 152 -0.74 6.64 0.77
C ASN A 152 -1.57 7.80 0.19
N LEU A 153 -2.56 8.33 0.92
CA LEU A 153 -3.36 9.46 0.45
C LEU A 153 -2.59 10.80 0.41
N TRP A 154 -1.57 10.98 1.24
CA TRP A 154 -0.74 12.18 1.21
C TRP A 154 0.25 12.17 0.04
N ASP A 155 0.81 11.00 -0.31
CA ASP A 155 1.77 10.90 -1.40
C ASP A 155 1.72 9.53 -2.09
N PHE A 156 1.00 9.46 -3.22
CA PHE A 156 0.94 8.25 -4.05
C PHE A 156 2.24 7.95 -4.79
N GLN A 157 3.21 8.86 -4.87
CA GLN A 157 4.51 8.60 -5.49
C GLN A 157 5.40 7.80 -4.53
N GLN A 158 5.40 8.17 -3.26
CA GLN A 158 6.30 7.59 -2.25
C GLN A 158 5.68 6.44 -1.46
N HIS A 159 4.38 6.47 -1.21
CA HIS A 159 3.71 5.50 -0.37
C HIS A 159 2.81 4.55 -1.13
N MET A 160 2.74 3.34 -0.61
CA MET A 160 1.85 2.28 -1.07
C MET A 160 0.86 1.92 0.02
N PHE A 161 -0.40 1.78 -0.35
CA PHE A 161 -1.43 1.17 0.49
C PHE A 161 -1.27 -0.35 0.54
N LEU A 162 -1.13 -0.91 1.74
CA LEU A 162 -0.93 -2.34 1.92
C LEU A 162 -2.25 -3.06 2.17
N LYS A 163 -2.62 -3.94 1.25
CA LYS A 163 -3.70 -4.93 1.44
C LYS A 163 -3.08 -6.32 1.55
N PRO A 164 -2.91 -6.87 2.76
CA PRO A 164 -2.00 -8.00 2.99
C PRO A 164 -2.19 -9.20 2.06
N LEU A 165 -3.39 -9.77 1.99
CA LEU A 165 -3.61 -11.05 1.30
C LEU A 165 -3.24 -10.97 -0.19
N VAL A 166 -3.74 -9.95 -0.89
CA VAL A 166 -3.48 -9.78 -2.34
C VAL A 166 -2.03 -9.39 -2.62
N THR A 167 -1.38 -8.64 -1.72
CA THR A 167 0.02 -8.26 -1.90
C THR A 167 0.96 -9.44 -1.65
N VAL A 168 0.66 -10.30 -0.67
CA VAL A 168 1.39 -11.54 -0.42
C VAL A 168 1.27 -12.47 -1.63
N ASP A 169 0.04 -12.77 -2.07
CA ASP A 169 -0.20 -13.63 -3.24
C ASP A 169 0.49 -13.07 -4.51
N PHE A 170 0.38 -11.77 -4.76
CA PHE A 170 1.12 -11.14 -5.87
C PHE A 170 2.62 -11.35 -5.76
N SER A 171 3.20 -11.15 -4.56
CA SER A 171 4.63 -11.31 -4.35
C SER A 171 5.11 -12.76 -4.55
N GLU A 172 4.31 -13.75 -4.18
CA GLU A 172 4.59 -15.16 -4.48
C GLU A 172 4.58 -15.42 -5.99
N ARG A 173 3.57 -14.91 -6.71
CA ARG A 173 3.42 -15.08 -8.16
C ARG A 173 4.57 -14.48 -8.96
N VAL A 174 5.13 -13.36 -8.51
CA VAL A 174 6.28 -12.72 -9.18
C VAL A 174 7.64 -13.16 -8.60
N GLY A 175 7.64 -14.01 -7.58
CA GLY A 175 8.87 -14.51 -6.94
C GLY A 175 9.62 -13.42 -6.16
N HIS A 176 8.91 -12.48 -5.54
CA HIS A 176 9.49 -11.45 -4.68
C HIS A 176 9.42 -11.85 -3.21
N HIS A 177 10.49 -11.63 -2.45
CA HIS A 177 10.64 -12.01 -1.04
C HIS A 177 9.66 -11.35 -0.04
N PHE A 178 8.72 -10.52 -0.50
CA PHE A 178 7.79 -9.83 0.39
C PHE A 178 6.89 -10.83 1.14
N HIS A 179 6.51 -11.95 0.52
CA HIS A 179 5.75 -13.02 1.17
C HIS A 179 6.48 -13.62 2.39
N ASP A 180 7.81 -13.75 2.33
CA ASP A 180 8.63 -14.23 3.44
C ASP A 180 8.77 -13.19 4.57
N ASP A 181 8.89 -11.92 4.18
CA ASP A 181 9.13 -10.82 5.11
C ASP A 181 7.85 -10.25 5.73
N TYR A 182 6.68 -10.56 5.17
CA TYR A 182 5.40 -10.09 5.68
C TYR A 182 5.17 -10.54 7.13
N LYS A 183 4.91 -9.55 8.00
CA LYS A 183 4.38 -9.73 9.35
C LYS A 183 3.09 -8.93 9.49
N ALA A 184 2.11 -9.49 10.20
CA ALA A 184 0.85 -8.82 10.47
C ALA A 184 1.02 -7.63 11.43
N GLU A 185 1.99 -7.67 12.34
CA GLU A 185 2.32 -6.53 13.19
C GLU A 185 2.99 -5.40 12.38
N ILE A 186 2.65 -4.15 12.71
CA ILE A 186 3.24 -2.97 12.07
C ILE A 186 4.72 -2.86 12.44
N ASN A 187 5.59 -2.88 11.44
CA ASN A 187 7.03 -2.76 11.61
C ASN A 187 7.69 -2.19 10.35
N ALA A 188 8.86 -1.58 10.48
CA ALA A 188 9.55 -0.95 9.36
C ALA A 188 9.92 -1.96 8.25
N GLN A 189 10.42 -3.15 8.62
CA GLN A 189 10.90 -4.15 7.67
C GLN A 189 9.80 -4.60 6.69
N THR A 190 8.59 -4.89 7.16
CA THR A 190 7.47 -5.25 6.28
C THR A 190 7.17 -4.11 5.29
N TYR A 191 7.16 -2.86 5.76
CA TYR A 191 6.83 -1.72 4.89
C TYR A 191 7.94 -1.40 3.89
N GLU A 192 9.20 -1.51 4.30
CA GLU A 192 10.36 -1.35 3.42
C GLU A 192 10.37 -2.43 2.33
N SER A 193 10.09 -3.69 2.68
CA SER A 193 9.95 -4.78 1.71
C SER A 193 8.78 -4.56 0.75
N LEU A 194 7.69 -3.95 1.22
CA LEU A 194 6.59 -3.52 0.34
C LEU A 194 7.04 -2.46 -0.67
N LEU A 195 7.80 -1.45 -0.22
CA LEU A 195 8.30 -0.40 -1.11
C LEU A 195 9.31 -0.97 -2.12
N ASP A 196 10.12 -1.95 -1.73
CA ASP A 196 10.99 -2.69 -2.65
C ASP A 196 10.19 -3.47 -3.71
N LEU A 197 9.13 -4.18 -3.30
CA LEU A 197 8.20 -4.86 -4.22
C LEU A 197 7.57 -3.88 -5.22
N VAL A 198 7.16 -2.69 -4.75
CA VAL A 198 6.60 -1.62 -5.59
C VAL A 198 7.64 -1.11 -6.59
N GLY A 199 8.88 -0.90 -6.15
CA GLY A 199 10.00 -0.50 -7.01
C GLY A 199 10.31 -1.54 -8.09
N ALA A 200 10.41 -2.82 -7.70
CA ALA A 200 10.62 -3.93 -8.62
C ALA A 200 9.47 -4.04 -9.64
N THR A 201 8.22 -3.92 -9.17
CA THR A 201 7.04 -3.95 -10.03
C THR A 201 7.05 -2.79 -11.01
N ARG A 202 7.30 -1.55 -10.56
CA ARG A 202 7.38 -0.36 -11.42
C ARG A 202 8.43 -0.52 -12.52
N ALA A 203 9.60 -1.06 -12.19
CA ALA A 203 10.66 -1.34 -13.17
C ALA A 203 10.22 -2.41 -14.18
N ALA A 204 9.62 -3.50 -13.71
CA ALA A 204 9.17 -4.60 -14.56
C ALA A 204 8.02 -4.19 -15.50
N ILE A 205 7.16 -3.26 -15.07
CA ILE A 205 6.01 -2.82 -15.85
C ILE A 205 6.20 -1.47 -16.56
N SER A 206 7.45 -1.03 -16.73
CA SER A 206 7.75 0.31 -17.23
C SER A 206 7.10 0.65 -18.58
N SER A 207 6.90 -0.35 -19.45
CA SER A 207 6.20 -0.21 -20.73
C SER A 207 4.73 0.18 -20.61
N LEU A 208 4.08 -0.08 -19.47
CA LEU A 208 2.73 0.39 -19.18
C LEU A 208 2.68 1.84 -18.68
N GLU A 209 3.85 2.45 -18.42
CA GLU A 209 4.02 3.84 -18.03
C GLU A 209 3.14 4.27 -16.84
N ALA A 210 3.19 3.47 -15.76
CA ALA A 210 2.49 3.73 -14.50
C ALA A 210 2.85 5.10 -13.91
N ARG A 211 1.83 5.90 -13.57
CA ARG A 211 1.98 7.30 -13.11
C ARG A 211 2.49 7.41 -11.67
N ASP A 212 2.02 6.53 -10.80
CA ASP A 212 2.25 6.53 -9.35
C ASP A 212 1.85 5.18 -8.75
N ASN A 213 1.81 5.05 -7.44
CA ASN A 213 1.46 3.81 -6.77
C ASN A 213 -0.05 3.48 -6.82
N ILE A 214 -0.93 4.37 -7.29
CA ILE A 214 -2.32 3.98 -7.61
C ILE A 214 -2.31 2.98 -8.76
N ASP A 215 -1.55 3.30 -9.81
CA ASP A 215 -1.45 2.45 -10.99
C ASP A 215 -0.75 1.12 -10.66
N ILE A 216 0.30 1.16 -9.83
CA ILE A 216 0.97 -0.06 -9.32
C ILE A 216 -0.02 -0.91 -8.50
N GLN A 217 -0.83 -0.28 -7.64
CA GLN A 217 -1.84 -0.98 -6.87
C GLN A 217 -2.89 -1.66 -7.75
N SER A 218 -3.36 -1.01 -8.82
CA SER A 218 -4.29 -1.64 -9.76
C SER A 218 -3.64 -2.85 -10.45
N PHE A 219 -2.35 -2.78 -10.81
CA PHE A 219 -1.62 -3.92 -11.35
C PHE A 219 -1.53 -5.10 -10.36
N ILE A 220 -1.06 -4.84 -9.14
CA ILE A 220 -0.98 -5.84 -8.07
C ILE A 220 -2.34 -6.48 -7.81
N TRP A 221 -3.41 -5.68 -7.78
CA TRP A 221 -4.76 -6.16 -7.53
C TRP A 221 -5.25 -7.09 -8.63
N VAL A 222 -5.08 -6.73 -9.90
CA VAL A 222 -5.49 -7.58 -11.03
C VAL A 222 -4.71 -8.89 -11.02
N VAL A 223 -3.40 -8.83 -10.78
CA VAL A 223 -2.56 -10.03 -10.85
C VAL A 223 -2.76 -10.97 -9.65
N GLY A 224 -2.89 -10.40 -8.45
CA GLY A 224 -2.99 -11.17 -7.20
C GLY A 224 -4.41 -11.54 -6.78
N LYS A 225 -5.45 -10.95 -7.41
CA LYS A 225 -6.85 -11.30 -7.08
C LYS A 225 -7.46 -12.30 -8.05
N TYR A 226 -7.20 -12.15 -9.35
CA TYR A 226 -7.85 -12.98 -10.35
C TYR A 226 -7.04 -14.26 -10.57
N GLU A 227 -7.73 -15.39 -10.74
CA GLU A 227 -7.18 -16.67 -11.19
C GLU A 227 -7.34 -16.85 -12.70
N ASP A 228 -6.64 -17.82 -13.30
CA ASP A 228 -6.57 -17.94 -14.77
C ASP A 228 -7.95 -18.25 -15.35
N ASP A 229 -8.80 -18.91 -14.55
CA ASP A 229 -10.20 -19.22 -14.84
C ASP A 229 -11.14 -17.99 -14.77
N ASP A 230 -10.67 -16.85 -14.25
CA ASP A 230 -11.45 -15.61 -14.18
C ASP A 230 -11.42 -14.81 -15.50
N VAL A 231 -10.55 -15.19 -16.45
CA VAL A 231 -10.54 -14.61 -17.80
C VAL A 231 -11.76 -15.19 -18.55
N LYS A 232 -12.86 -14.45 -18.57
CA LYS A 232 -14.00 -14.79 -19.41
C LYS A 232 -13.60 -14.70 -20.88
N THR A 233 -13.60 -15.86 -21.56
CA THR A 233 -13.65 -15.99 -23.03
C THR A 233 -14.77 -15.17 -23.64
#